data_AF-A0A4Z2G0E4-F1
#
_entry.id   AF-A0A4Z2G0E4-F1
#
_cell.length_a   1.000
_cell.length_b   1.000
_cell.length_c   1.000
_cell.angle_alpha   90.00
_cell.angle_beta   90.00
_cell.angle_gamma   90.00
#
_symmetry.space_group_name_H-M   'P 1'
#
loop_
_entity.id
_entity.type
_entity.pdbx_description
1 polymer ?
#
loop_
_entity_poly.entity_id
_entity_poly.type
_entity_poly.pdbx_seq_one_letter_code
_entity_poly.pdbx_strand_id
1 'polypeptide(L)'
;MHTVKHNYTTMPDPLRCSGSINSRELRFSRAMIFAIEEINNSTELLPGIKLGYQIYDSCASVPVTVHVAFQLSGGLDLVFYTGDNCSHSGKVMAIVGESESTPSISMSRIIGPFNIPQVSYFATCACLSDKQQYPSFFRTIPSDQFQADALAKLVDSFGNCGIHIRW
;
A
#
# COMPACT_ATOMS: atom_id res chain seq x y z
N MET A 1 -4.20 26.59 -21.64
CA MET A 1 -4.85 25.32 -21.25
C MET A 1 -4.90 24.46 -22.51
N HIS A 2 -4.04 23.44 -22.62
CA HIS A 2 -4.09 22.51 -23.75
C HIS A 2 -5.13 21.43 -23.45
N THR A 3 -6.20 21.39 -24.23
CA THR A 3 -7.23 20.36 -24.12
C THR A 3 -6.71 19.10 -24.80
N VAL A 4 -6.23 18.14 -24.03
CA VAL A 4 -5.84 16.82 -24.56
C VAL A 4 -7.11 16.04 -24.88
N LYS A 5 -7.28 15.65 -26.14
CA LYS A 5 -8.43 14.85 -26.60
C LYS A 5 -8.06 13.37 -26.42
N HIS A 6 -8.51 12.76 -25.33
CA HIS A 6 -8.32 11.33 -25.12
C HIS A 6 -9.21 10.54 -26.09
N ASN A 7 -8.59 9.76 -26.99
CA ASN A 7 -9.28 8.84 -27.90
C ASN A 7 -8.62 7.45 -27.79
N TYR A 8 -9.41 6.39 -27.93
CA TYR A 8 -9.00 4.99 -27.86
C TYR A 8 -8.07 4.56 -29.00
N THR A 9 -7.84 5.44 -29.98
CA THR A 9 -7.03 5.18 -31.18
C THR A 9 -5.55 5.54 -31.02
N THR A 10 -5.18 6.22 -29.94
CA THR A 10 -3.81 6.69 -29.68
C THR A 10 -3.34 6.17 -28.33
N MET A 11 -2.06 5.78 -28.23
CA MET A 11 -1.48 5.34 -26.97
C MET A 11 -1.66 6.44 -25.90
N PRO A 12 -2.21 6.11 -24.72
CA PRO A 12 -2.37 7.08 -23.66
C PRO A 12 -1.02 7.51 -23.10
N ASP A 13 -0.96 8.74 -22.60
CA ASP A 13 0.20 9.22 -21.86
C ASP A 13 0.45 8.36 -20.61
N PRO A 14 1.72 8.22 -20.18
CA PRO A 14 2.04 7.54 -18.93
C PRO A 14 1.28 8.14 -17.75
N LEU A 15 0.86 7.28 -16.81
CA LEU A 15 0.24 7.73 -15.58
C LEU A 15 1.21 8.67 -14.84
N ARG A 16 0.75 9.89 -14.57
CA ARG A 16 1.49 10.86 -13.78
C ARG A 16 0.66 11.25 -12.58
N CYS A 17 1.32 11.30 -11.44
CA CYS A 17 0.76 11.89 -10.25
C CYS A 17 0.52 13.39 -10.49
N SER A 18 -0.62 13.86 -10.02
CA SER A 18 -1.02 15.26 -10.14
C SER A 18 -1.26 15.84 -8.74
N GLY A 19 -1.34 17.16 -8.67
CA GLY A 19 -1.51 17.87 -7.40
C GLY A 19 -0.19 18.18 -6.71
N SER A 20 -0.26 18.46 -5.41
CA SER A 20 0.88 18.82 -4.56
C SER A 20 1.37 17.62 -3.75
N ILE A 21 2.63 17.68 -3.31
CA ILE A 21 3.22 16.67 -2.43
C ILE A 21 2.42 16.59 -1.12
N ASN A 22 2.00 15.38 -0.76
CA ASN A 22 1.37 15.12 0.52
C ASN A 22 2.44 15.04 1.62
N SER A 23 2.55 16.10 2.43
CA SER A 23 3.55 16.18 3.50
C SER A 23 3.37 15.12 4.61
N ARG A 24 2.17 14.57 4.77
CA ARG A 24 1.89 13.50 5.75
C ARG A 24 2.46 12.17 5.25
N GLU A 25 2.19 11.80 4.01
CA GLU A 25 2.72 10.58 3.40
C GLU A 25 4.26 10.62 3.30
N LEU A 26 4.83 11.80 3.01
CA LEU A 26 6.28 11.99 3.05
C LEU A 26 6.89 11.74 4.45
N ARG A 27 6.16 12.04 5.52
CA ARG A 27 6.63 11.72 6.88
C ARG A 27 6.55 10.22 7.15
N PHE A 28 5.52 9.53 6.65
CA PHE A 28 5.41 8.08 6.78
C PHE A 28 6.52 7.35 6.04
N SER A 29 6.87 7.77 4.82
CA SER A 29 8.00 7.18 4.09
C SER A 29 9.34 7.42 4.80
N ARG A 30 9.54 8.62 5.37
CA ARG A 30 10.72 8.89 6.22
C ARG A 30 10.75 8.06 7.49
N ALA A 31 9.61 7.79 8.11
CA ALA A 31 9.55 6.94 9.29
C ALA A 31 9.97 5.49 8.96
N MET A 32 9.62 4.98 7.77
CA MET A 32 10.10 3.69 7.29
C MET A 32 11.62 3.68 7.08
N ILE A 33 12.18 4.71 6.45
CA ILE A 33 13.64 4.85 6.26
C ILE A 33 14.35 4.84 7.61
N PHE A 34 13.87 5.69 8.54
CA PHE A 34 14.43 5.79 9.88
C PHE A 34 14.40 4.44 10.61
N ALA A 35 13.27 3.73 10.58
CA ALA A 35 13.16 2.41 11.22
C ALA A 35 14.13 1.38 10.61
N ILE A 36 14.32 1.40 9.30
CA ILE A 36 15.28 0.51 8.63
C ILE A 36 16.73 0.86 9.01
N GLU A 37 17.06 2.15 9.10
CA GLU A 37 18.39 2.60 9.53
C GLU A 37 18.69 2.19 10.97
N GLU A 38 17.72 2.34 11.88
CA GLU A 38 17.84 1.89 13.28
C GLU A 38 18.04 0.36 13.37
N ILE A 39 17.29 -0.43 12.59
CA ILE A 39 17.46 -1.88 12.53
C ILE A 39 18.85 -2.24 12.02
N ASN A 40 19.29 -1.61 10.93
CA ASN A 40 20.60 -1.88 10.32
C ASN A 40 21.78 -1.48 11.22
N ASN A 41 21.57 -0.55 12.16
CA ASN A 41 22.58 -0.12 13.13
C ASN A 41 22.51 -0.91 14.46
N SER A 42 21.50 -1.76 14.63
CA SER A 42 21.35 -2.60 15.81
C SER A 42 22.30 -3.79 15.77
N THR A 43 22.92 -4.11 16.89
CA THR A 43 23.66 -5.36 17.08
C THR A 43 22.78 -6.52 17.57
N GLU A 44 21.55 -6.21 18.01
CA GLU A 44 20.60 -7.19 18.54
C GLU A 44 19.58 -7.63 17.49
N LEU A 45 19.08 -6.70 16.69
CA LEU A 45 18.07 -6.96 15.66
C LEU A 45 18.74 -7.25 14.31
N LEU A 46 18.53 -8.47 13.80
CA LEU A 46 19.04 -8.94 12.51
C LEU A 46 20.58 -8.81 12.33
N PRO A 47 21.40 -9.33 13.27
CA PRO A 47 22.85 -9.21 13.19
C PRO A 47 23.40 -9.86 11.90
N GLY A 48 24.22 -9.11 11.17
CA GLY A 48 24.83 -9.58 9.91
C GLY A 48 23.91 -9.47 8.68
N ILE A 49 22.69 -8.94 8.82
CA ILE A 49 21.75 -8.71 7.72
C ILE A 49 21.54 -7.20 7.57
N LYS A 50 21.56 -6.70 6.33
CA LYS A 50 21.17 -5.32 6.02
C LYS A 50 19.87 -5.30 5.24
N LEU A 51 18.89 -4.57 5.76
CA LEU A 51 17.64 -4.27 5.08
C LEU A 51 17.84 -3.14 4.08
N GLY A 52 17.43 -3.38 2.84
CA GLY A 52 17.27 -2.34 1.81
C GLY A 52 15.80 -1.96 1.63
N TYR A 53 15.53 -0.91 0.86
CA TYR A 53 14.17 -0.48 0.54
C TYR A 53 14.08 0.13 -0.86
N GLN A 54 12.88 0.08 -1.43
CA GLN A 54 12.46 0.84 -2.60
C GLN A 54 11.11 1.49 -2.26
N ILE A 55 11.02 2.81 -2.43
CA ILE A 55 9.83 3.59 -2.05
C ILE A 55 9.24 4.19 -3.32
N TYR A 56 7.95 3.94 -3.51
CA TYR A 56 7.18 4.42 -4.66
C TYR A 56 6.05 5.32 -4.19
N ASP A 57 5.74 6.35 -4.97
CA ASP A 57 4.56 7.19 -4.75
C ASP A 57 3.36 6.55 -5.46
N SER A 58 2.38 6.07 -4.68
CA SER A 58 1.12 5.49 -5.17
C SER A 58 0.15 6.58 -5.66
N CYS A 59 0.32 7.81 -5.17
CA CYS A 59 -0.54 8.95 -5.45
C CYS A 59 -2.01 8.70 -5.11
N ALA A 60 -2.26 7.82 -4.12
CA ALA A 60 -3.57 7.30 -3.74
C ALA A 60 -4.39 6.77 -4.95
N SER A 61 -3.70 6.38 -6.02
CA SER A 61 -4.29 6.07 -7.32
C SER A 61 -4.22 4.58 -7.56
N VAL A 62 -5.38 3.96 -7.78
CA VAL A 62 -5.47 2.52 -8.07
C VAL A 62 -4.64 2.13 -9.29
N PRO A 63 -4.73 2.80 -10.46
CA PRO A 63 -3.91 2.46 -11.62
C PRO A 63 -2.38 2.52 -11.36
N VAL A 64 -1.93 3.54 -10.64
CA VAL A 64 -0.50 3.69 -10.28
C VAL A 64 -0.08 2.59 -9.31
N THR A 65 -0.92 2.31 -8.31
CA THR A 65 -0.68 1.27 -7.30
C THR A 65 -0.58 -0.12 -7.92
N VAL A 66 -1.45 -0.44 -8.89
CA VAL A 66 -1.38 -1.71 -9.63
C VAL A 66 -0.08 -1.79 -10.43
N HIS A 67 0.33 -0.71 -11.10
CA HIS A 67 1.60 -0.67 -11.83
C HIS A 67 2.80 -0.93 -10.91
N VAL A 68 2.86 -0.26 -9.75
CA VAL A 68 3.91 -0.48 -8.73
C VAL A 68 3.86 -1.90 -8.20
N ALA A 69 2.69 -2.46 -7.91
CA ALA A 69 2.55 -3.82 -7.41
C ALA A 69 3.11 -4.85 -8.40
N PHE A 70 2.89 -4.67 -9.70
CA PHE A 70 3.50 -5.52 -10.73
C PHE A 70 5.02 -5.39 -10.75
N GLN A 71 5.57 -4.18 -10.68
CA GLN A 71 7.02 -3.95 -10.60
C GLN A 71 7.65 -4.65 -9.38
N LEU A 72 6.98 -4.59 -8.22
CA LEU A 72 7.43 -5.24 -6.99
C LEU A 72 7.31 -6.78 -7.05
N SER A 73 6.33 -7.32 -7.80
CA SER A 73 6.16 -8.77 -7.97
C SER A 73 7.11 -9.41 -8.98
N GLY A 74 7.50 -8.67 -10.02
CA GLY A 74 8.23 -9.20 -11.19
C GLY A 74 9.75 -9.06 -11.13
N GLY A 75 10.30 -8.42 -10.10
CA GLY A 75 11.68 -7.93 -10.12
C GLY A 75 11.85 -6.74 -11.07
N LEU A 76 12.90 -5.93 -10.89
CA LEU A 76 13.13 -4.73 -11.69
C LEU A 76 13.68 -4.99 -13.11
N ASP A 77 13.82 -6.27 -13.50
CA ASP A 77 14.42 -6.62 -14.78
C ASP A 77 13.45 -6.39 -15.93
N LEU A 78 13.77 -5.41 -16.79
CA LEU A 78 13.09 -5.16 -18.07
C LEU A 78 13.36 -6.26 -19.10
N VAL A 79 14.19 -7.25 -18.76
CA VAL A 79 14.64 -8.34 -19.64
C VAL A 79 14.05 -9.65 -19.14
N PHE A 80 13.11 -10.21 -19.91
CA PHE A 80 12.72 -11.61 -19.77
C PHE A 80 13.88 -12.48 -20.24
N TYR A 81 14.67 -13.00 -19.30
CA TYR A 81 15.67 -14.02 -19.63
C TYR A 81 14.94 -15.30 -20.02
N THR A 82 14.99 -15.66 -21.31
CA THR A 82 14.43 -16.90 -21.86
C THR A 82 15.35 -18.12 -21.68
N GLY A 83 16.48 -17.95 -20.99
CA GLY A 83 17.35 -19.05 -20.58
C GLY A 83 17.13 -19.44 -19.11
N ASP A 84 17.48 -20.67 -18.76
CA ASP A 84 17.29 -21.28 -17.42
C ASP A 84 17.95 -20.53 -16.24
N ASN A 85 18.68 -19.46 -16.50
CA ASN A 85 19.24 -18.58 -15.48
C ASN A 85 18.32 -17.37 -15.29
N CYS A 86 17.21 -17.56 -14.57
CA CYS A 86 16.54 -16.43 -13.93
C CYS A 86 17.54 -15.79 -12.96
N SER A 87 18.09 -14.63 -13.34
CA SER A 87 18.74 -13.74 -12.39
C SER A 87 17.79 -13.56 -11.21
N HIS A 88 18.24 -13.83 -9.99
CA HIS A 88 17.46 -13.61 -8.75
C HIS A 88 17.33 -12.10 -8.47
N SER A 89 16.94 -11.33 -9.50
CA SER A 89 16.70 -9.89 -9.45
C SER A 89 15.75 -9.60 -8.28
N GLY A 90 16.18 -8.67 -7.42
CA GLY A 90 15.82 -8.60 -6.01
C GLY A 90 14.35 -8.86 -5.72
N LYS A 91 14.06 -10.07 -5.21
CA LYS A 91 12.72 -10.44 -4.75
C LYS A 91 12.30 -9.54 -3.60
N VAL A 92 11.19 -8.82 -3.76
CA VAL A 92 10.58 -8.06 -2.65
C VAL A 92 10.07 -9.04 -1.61
N MET A 93 10.59 -8.93 -0.39
CA MET A 93 10.26 -9.85 0.70
C MET A 93 8.99 -9.44 1.46
N ALA A 94 8.70 -8.14 1.49
CA ALA A 94 7.52 -7.58 2.14
C ALA A 94 7.26 -6.17 1.60
N ILE A 95 6.01 -5.72 1.70
CA ILE A 95 5.58 -4.37 1.32
C ILE A 95 5.04 -3.68 2.57
N VAL A 96 5.48 -2.44 2.81
CA VAL A 96 4.90 -1.56 3.84
C VAL A 96 4.02 -0.53 3.13
N GLY A 97 2.73 -0.49 3.47
CA GLY A 97 1.70 0.28 2.76
C GLY A 97 0.55 -0.58 2.24
N GLU A 98 -0.39 -0.06 1.47
CA GLU A 98 -0.57 1.36 1.10
C GLU A 98 -1.45 2.06 2.16
N SER A 99 -1.60 3.39 2.08
CA SER A 99 -2.32 4.18 3.10
C SER A 99 -3.84 4.08 3.00
N GLU A 100 -4.39 4.16 1.79
CA GLU A 100 -5.81 4.12 1.51
C GLU A 100 -6.31 2.68 1.34
N SER A 101 -7.55 2.43 1.73
CA SER A 101 -8.10 1.08 1.69
C SER A 101 -8.28 0.57 0.26
N THR A 102 -8.77 1.40 -0.67
CA THR A 102 -9.04 0.97 -2.05
C THR A 102 -7.77 0.60 -2.82
N PRO A 103 -6.70 1.42 -2.85
CA PRO A 103 -5.45 1.01 -3.48
C PRO A 103 -4.78 -0.16 -2.75
N SER A 104 -4.86 -0.23 -1.41
CA SER A 104 -4.38 -1.39 -0.65
C SER A 104 -5.03 -2.70 -1.09
N ILE A 105 -6.35 -2.71 -1.31
CA ILE A 105 -7.08 -3.87 -1.86
C ILE A 105 -6.53 -4.25 -3.24
N SER A 106 -6.35 -3.27 -4.13
CA SER A 106 -5.82 -3.52 -5.47
C SER A 106 -4.40 -4.09 -5.42
N MET A 107 -3.54 -3.56 -4.56
CA MET A 107 -2.18 -4.07 -4.34
C MET A 107 -2.21 -5.51 -3.81
N SER A 108 -2.99 -5.79 -2.76
CA SER A 108 -3.10 -7.12 -2.16
C SER A 108 -3.52 -8.19 -3.18
N ARG A 109 -4.41 -7.86 -4.11
CA ARG A 109 -4.85 -8.79 -5.17
C ARG A 109 -3.74 -9.14 -6.16
N ILE A 110 -2.83 -8.21 -6.45
CA ILE A 110 -1.71 -8.44 -7.36
C ILE A 110 -0.61 -9.27 -6.69
N ILE A 111 -0.26 -8.94 -5.45
CA ILE A 111 0.88 -9.55 -4.76
C ILE A 111 0.53 -10.85 -4.01
N GLY A 112 -0.75 -11.07 -3.74
CA GLY A 112 -1.27 -12.22 -2.99
C GLY A 112 -0.85 -13.58 -3.59
N PRO A 113 -1.00 -13.82 -4.90
CA PRO A 113 -0.53 -15.05 -5.54
C PRO A 113 0.97 -15.34 -5.38
N PHE A 114 1.78 -14.31 -5.15
CA PHE A 114 3.22 -14.43 -4.92
C PHE A 114 3.58 -14.61 -3.44
N ASN A 115 2.58 -14.65 -2.55
CA ASN A 115 2.72 -14.73 -1.10
C ASN A 115 3.61 -13.60 -0.53
N ILE A 116 3.58 -12.41 -1.15
CA ILE A 116 4.29 -11.25 -0.61
C ILE A 116 3.42 -10.63 0.48
N PRO A 117 3.91 -10.54 1.73
CA PRO A 117 3.18 -9.92 2.81
C PRO A 117 3.11 -8.40 2.62
N GLN A 118 1.92 -7.85 2.78
CA GLN A 118 1.67 -6.41 2.78
C GLN A 118 1.25 -5.97 4.17
N VAL A 119 1.96 -5.02 4.75
CA VAL A 119 1.67 -4.44 6.08
C VAL A 119 1.28 -2.97 5.89
N SER A 120 -0.02 -2.68 5.87
CA SER A 120 -0.50 -1.31 5.79
C SER A 120 -0.44 -0.61 7.14
N TYR A 121 0.01 0.65 7.13
CA TYR A 121 0.05 1.50 8.32
C TYR A 121 -1.21 2.37 8.49
N PHE A 122 -2.13 2.40 7.51
CA PHE A 122 -3.27 3.33 7.54
C PHE A 122 -4.59 2.82 6.92
N ALA A 123 -4.59 1.69 6.20
CA ALA A 123 -5.82 1.17 5.60
C ALA A 123 -6.74 0.47 6.62
N THR A 124 -7.86 1.11 6.94
CA THR A 124 -8.75 0.71 8.04
C THR A 124 -9.98 -0.10 7.63
N CYS A 125 -10.30 -0.23 6.32
CA CYS A 125 -11.52 -0.92 5.88
C CYS A 125 -11.69 -2.29 6.56
N ALA A 126 -12.90 -2.57 7.05
CA ALA A 126 -13.23 -3.88 7.62
C ALA A 126 -13.03 -5.02 6.62
N CYS A 127 -13.29 -4.75 5.34
CA CYS A 127 -13.15 -5.67 4.22
C CYS A 127 -11.74 -6.31 4.09
N LEU A 128 -10.68 -5.59 4.47
CA LEU A 128 -9.30 -6.09 4.41
C LEU A 128 -8.97 -7.12 5.52
N SER A 129 -9.91 -7.37 6.44
CA SER A 129 -9.76 -8.40 7.49
C SER A 129 -10.11 -9.80 7.00
N ASP A 130 -10.75 -9.95 5.84
CA ASP A 130 -11.08 -11.26 5.28
C ASP A 130 -9.81 -11.97 4.80
N LYS A 131 -9.34 -12.95 5.58
CA LYS A 131 -8.13 -13.72 5.28
C LYS A 131 -8.30 -14.75 4.18
N GLN A 132 -9.53 -15.08 3.78
CA GLN A 132 -9.76 -15.91 2.59
C GLN A 132 -9.50 -15.08 1.33
N GLN A 133 -9.90 -13.80 1.33
CA GLN A 133 -9.66 -12.89 0.20
C GLN A 133 -8.26 -12.25 0.21
N TYR A 134 -7.73 -11.91 1.39
CA TYR A 134 -6.47 -11.19 1.56
C TYR A 134 -5.53 -11.92 2.55
N PRO A 135 -5.05 -13.13 2.19
CA PRO A 135 -4.28 -13.98 3.11
C PRO A 135 -2.94 -13.34 3.56
N SER A 136 -2.29 -12.57 2.68
CA SER A 136 -1.00 -11.91 2.94
C SER A 136 -1.11 -10.44 3.37
N PHE A 137 -2.32 -9.93 3.60
CA PHE A 137 -2.52 -8.55 4.06
C PHE A 137 -2.53 -8.47 5.59
N PHE A 138 -1.77 -7.55 6.14
CA PHE A 138 -1.69 -7.22 7.57
C PHE A 138 -1.74 -5.71 7.74
N ARG A 139 -1.97 -5.25 8.96
CA ARG A 139 -1.95 -3.81 9.27
C ARG A 139 -1.60 -3.53 10.72
N THR A 140 -1.00 -2.36 10.95
CA THR A 140 -0.66 -1.84 12.29
C THR A 140 -1.69 -0.83 12.83
N ILE A 141 -2.82 -0.70 12.14
CA ILE A 141 -3.97 0.13 12.52
C ILE A 141 -5.20 -0.77 12.74
N PRO A 142 -6.09 -0.49 13.71
CA PRO A 142 -7.30 -1.29 13.89
C PRO A 142 -8.29 -1.15 12.73
N SER A 143 -9.22 -2.10 12.65
CA SER A 143 -10.31 -2.06 11.68
C SER A 143 -11.35 -0.97 12.00
N ASP A 144 -11.93 -0.37 10.96
CA ASP A 144 -13.12 0.50 11.07
C ASP A 144 -14.32 -0.18 11.73
N GLN A 145 -14.37 -1.53 11.76
CA GLN A 145 -15.41 -2.25 12.51
C GLN A 145 -15.48 -1.79 13.96
N PHE A 146 -14.32 -1.65 14.62
CA PHE A 146 -14.28 -1.20 16.02
C PHE A 146 -14.72 0.26 16.17
N GLN A 147 -14.39 1.11 15.19
CA GLN A 147 -14.81 2.50 15.19
C GLN A 147 -16.32 2.64 14.96
N ALA A 148 -16.89 1.86 14.04
CA ALA A 148 -18.32 1.80 13.79
C ALA A 148 -19.09 1.27 15.01
N ASP A 149 -18.61 0.19 15.64
CA ASP A 149 -19.20 -0.37 16.87
C ASP A 149 -19.16 0.65 18.02
N ALA A 150 -18.05 1.38 18.17
CA ALA A 150 -17.94 2.44 19.17
C ALA A 150 -18.93 3.58 18.91
N LEU A 151 -19.09 4.01 17.65
CA LEU A 151 -20.06 5.03 17.28
C LEU A 151 -21.49 4.57 17.56
N ALA A 152 -21.83 3.31 17.25
CA ALA A 152 -23.15 2.74 17.55
C ALA A 152 -23.44 2.75 19.06
N LYS A 153 -22.45 2.38 19.90
CA LYS A 153 -22.57 2.45 21.36
C LYS A 153 -22.75 3.87 21.90
N LEU A 154 -22.07 4.85 21.30
CA LEU A 154 -22.26 6.26 21.64
C LEU A 154 -23.67 6.73 21.28
N VAL A 155 -24.18 6.31 20.12
CA VAL A 155 -25.56 6.62 19.70
C VAL A 155 -26.57 5.97 20.64
N ASP A 156 -26.37 4.72 21.05
CA ASP A 156 -27.26 4.07 22.02
C ASP A 156 -27.24 4.78 23.40
N SER A 157 -26.05 5.21 23.84
CA SER A 157 -25.87 5.87 25.14
C SER A 157 -26.45 7.30 25.20
N PHE A 158 -26.39 8.05 24.10
CA PHE A 158 -26.71 9.49 24.07
C PHE A 158 -27.80 9.87 23.04
N GLY A 159 -28.37 8.89 22.32
CA GLY A 159 -29.27 9.08 21.18
C GLY A 159 -30.64 9.66 21.51
N ASN A 160 -31.01 9.72 22.79
CA ASN A 160 -32.22 10.41 23.27
C ASN A 160 -32.22 11.92 22.96
N CYS A 161 -31.09 12.50 22.53
CA CYS A 161 -30.98 13.91 22.12
C CYS A 161 -30.96 14.16 20.60
N GLY A 162 -31.18 13.14 19.76
CA GLY A 162 -31.18 13.30 18.30
C GLY A 162 -29.77 13.50 17.73
N ILE A 163 -29.15 12.41 17.27
CA ILE A 163 -27.82 12.46 16.65
C ILE A 163 -27.99 12.55 15.14
N HIS A 164 -27.52 13.65 14.55
CA HIS A 164 -27.45 13.83 13.10
C HIS A 164 -26.03 13.52 12.61
N ILE A 165 -25.91 12.46 11.82
CA ILE A 165 -24.68 12.17 11.06
C ILE A 165 -24.77 12.96 9.75
N ARG A 166 -23.89 13.96 9.55
CA ARG A 166 -23.69 14.60 8.25
C ARG A 166 -22.47 14.00 7.57
N TRP A 167 -22.67 13.55 6.34
CA TRP A 167 -21.60 13.19 5.40
C TRP A 167 -21.20 14.41 4.58
#